data_AF-V7PNR0-F1
#
_entry.id   AF-V7PNR0-F1
#
_cell.length_a   1.000
_cell.length_b   1.000
_cell.length_c   1.000
_cell.angle_alpha   90.00
_cell.angle_beta   90.00
_cell.angle_gamma   90.00
#
_symmetry.space_group_name_H-M   'P 1'
#
loop_
_entity.id
_entity.type
_entity.pdbx_description
1 polymer ?
#
loop_
_entity_poly.entity_id
_entity_poly.type
_entity_poly.pdbx_seq_one_letter_code
_entity_poly.pdbx_strand_id
1 'polypeptide(L)'
;MHKKEIKNIKKEYKEFYTQFIHIDDNTFSIHININEDIKSKFLNLNDNKDNILILIIKLHSNCFEVLNKNLEEQTKYFESVENIFNFFCPISFKIFITKNIENKLVDLVHNLYKNKKWAEIKLNKFDTINNIKKKIYGHTGTLSNNMKLYAYNELDIENTQIYLKDDNLSLNDYGVKDSYIIYIHEVNPAFHNDDIYNIDDDKKLENLKHLKYEINDEDYDKRPDSFRKFIQKIRQSQKNAEKAENQENQENQENQENANKNICNGELCNSNLCNGELYKVGSRCRIKIGDRRGTLKFVGNLKNNDVIYVGVDLDEPLGNSDGFYQKKKIFECKGDKYGYIGNINSIEVGDFPPFDIMNFDEF
;
A
#
# COMPACT_ATOMS: atom_id res chain seq x y z
N MET A 1 30.81 6.96 30.78
CA MET A 1 29.33 6.97 30.99
C MET A 1 28.58 6.83 29.66
N HIS A 2 29.01 7.56 28.63
CA HIS A 2 28.40 7.63 27.30
C HIS A 2 28.48 6.37 26.40
N LYS A 3 29.40 5.43 26.67
CA LYS A 3 29.55 4.19 25.89
C LYS A 3 28.28 3.30 25.84
N LYS A 4 27.44 3.34 26.89
CA LYS A 4 26.15 2.62 26.92
C LYS A 4 25.11 3.31 26.04
N GLU A 5 25.09 4.63 26.03
CA GLU A 5 24.19 5.43 25.18
C GLU A 5 24.51 5.25 23.71
N ILE A 6 25.79 5.30 23.33
CA ILE A 6 26.23 5.05 21.94
C ILE A 6 25.82 3.64 21.47
N LYS A 7 25.91 2.63 22.36
CA LYS A 7 25.43 1.27 22.06
C LYS A 7 23.91 1.20 21.87
N ASN A 8 23.14 1.92 22.67
CA ASN A 8 21.68 2.00 22.53
C ASN A 8 21.31 2.66 21.20
N ILE A 9 21.92 3.80 20.88
CA ILE A 9 21.72 4.52 19.61
C ILE A 9 22.02 3.61 18.41
N LYS A 10 23.13 2.87 18.47
CA LYS A 10 23.49 1.89 17.44
C LYS A 10 22.38 0.84 17.25
N LYS A 11 21.78 0.34 18.32
CA LYS A 11 20.75 -0.69 18.24
C LYS A 11 19.42 -0.13 17.70
N GLU A 12 19.00 1.01 18.23
CA GLU A 12 17.67 1.58 18.01
C GLU A 12 17.50 2.20 16.63
N TYR A 13 18.52 2.87 16.11
CA TYR A 13 18.45 3.61 14.85
C TYR A 13 19.15 2.91 13.68
N LYS A 14 19.30 1.57 13.75
CA LYS A 14 20.01 0.76 12.75
C LYS A 14 19.50 0.94 11.32
N GLU A 15 18.22 1.28 11.16
CA GLU A 15 17.58 1.44 9.85
C GLU A 15 17.96 2.75 9.13
N PHE A 16 18.53 3.73 9.85
CA PHE A 16 18.85 5.05 9.30
C PHE A 16 20.25 5.18 8.76
N TYR A 17 21.11 4.21 9.05
CA TYR A 17 22.50 4.29 8.68
C TYR A 17 22.96 3.03 7.96
N THR A 18 23.83 3.21 6.98
CA THR A 18 24.50 2.10 6.30
C THR A 18 25.72 1.65 7.07
N GLN A 19 26.38 2.57 7.77
CA GLN A 19 27.59 2.31 8.53
C GLN A 19 27.59 3.13 9.83
N PHE A 20 28.03 2.49 10.91
CA PHE A 20 28.21 3.11 12.23
C PHE A 20 29.61 2.78 12.74
N ILE A 21 30.44 3.80 12.89
CA ILE A 21 31.85 3.68 13.28
C ILE A 21 32.02 4.32 14.65
N HIS A 22 32.45 3.53 15.63
CA HIS A 22 32.80 4.06 16.94
C HIS A 22 34.23 4.59 16.91
N ILE A 23 34.45 5.85 17.24
CA ILE A 23 35.77 6.49 17.20
C ILE A 23 36.39 6.49 18.60
N ASP A 24 35.70 7.07 19.58
CA ASP A 24 36.11 7.12 20.99
C ASP A 24 34.89 7.06 21.93
N ASP A 25 35.10 7.18 23.24
CA ASP A 25 34.03 7.01 24.24
C ASP A 25 32.89 8.03 24.12
N ASN A 26 33.11 9.15 23.42
CA ASN A 26 32.13 10.23 23.24
C ASN A 26 31.85 10.55 21.75
N THR A 27 32.58 9.95 20.80
CA THR A 27 32.52 10.31 19.38
C THR A 27 32.25 9.09 18.51
N PHE A 28 31.29 9.20 17.61
CA PHE A 28 30.95 8.17 16.63
C PHE A 28 30.63 8.80 15.28
N SER A 29 30.88 8.05 14.21
CA SER A 29 30.52 8.45 12.84
C SER A 29 29.36 7.60 12.34
N ILE A 30 28.40 8.26 11.69
CA ILE A 30 27.24 7.61 11.07
C ILE A 30 27.19 7.98 9.59
N HIS A 31 27.00 6.96 8.74
CA HIS A 31 26.74 7.12 7.32
C HIS A 31 25.24 7.00 7.08
N ILE A 32 24.57 8.11 6.78
CA ILE A 32 23.10 8.19 6.63
C ILE A 32 22.76 8.25 5.15
N ASN A 33 21.70 7.54 4.74
CA ASN A 33 21.16 7.68 3.38
C ASN A 33 20.23 8.91 3.32
N ILE A 34 20.59 9.90 2.52
CA ILE A 34 19.79 11.11 2.33
C ILE A 34 18.79 10.93 1.19
N ASN A 35 17.60 11.48 1.34
CA ASN A 35 16.63 11.62 0.25
C ASN A 35 17.12 12.62 -0.82
N GLU A 36 16.73 12.37 -2.09
CA GLU A 36 17.10 13.19 -3.25
C GLU A 36 16.85 14.69 -3.04
N ASP A 37 15.75 15.07 -2.38
CA ASP A 37 15.36 16.47 -2.11
C ASP A 37 16.34 17.25 -1.23
N ILE A 38 17.17 16.53 -0.47
CA ILE A 38 18.07 17.09 0.53
C ILE A 38 19.54 16.88 0.12
N LYS A 39 19.78 16.07 -0.91
CA LYS A 39 21.08 15.80 -1.50
C LYS A 39 21.80 17.09 -1.92
N SER A 40 21.12 18.00 -2.59
CA SER A 40 21.70 19.28 -3.05
C SER A 40 22.11 20.24 -1.93
N LYS A 41 21.60 20.05 -0.71
CA LYS A 41 21.92 20.91 0.46
C LYS A 41 23.13 20.43 1.25
N PHE A 42 23.49 19.14 1.16
CA PHE A 42 24.50 18.54 2.04
C PHE A 42 25.54 17.66 1.31
N LEU A 43 25.35 17.38 0.02
CA LEU A 43 26.32 16.68 -0.82
C LEU A 43 26.66 17.59 -2.01
N ASN A 44 27.95 17.86 -2.19
CA ASN A 44 28.41 18.50 -3.41
C ASN A 44 28.13 17.55 -4.58
N LEU A 45 27.46 18.07 -5.61
CA LEU A 45 26.99 17.33 -6.79
C LEU A 45 28.09 16.58 -7.56
N ASN A 46 29.37 16.84 -7.26
CA ASN A 46 30.48 16.42 -8.10
C ASN A 46 31.28 15.20 -7.61
N ASP A 47 31.09 14.68 -6.40
CA ASP A 47 32.08 13.73 -5.85
C ASP A 47 31.60 12.33 -5.43
N ASN A 48 30.32 11.96 -5.39
CA ASN A 48 29.95 10.56 -5.12
C ASN A 48 28.62 10.13 -5.75
N LYS A 49 28.63 8.93 -6.36
CA LYS A 49 27.43 8.25 -6.92
C LYS A 49 26.45 7.78 -5.84
N ASP A 50 26.86 7.78 -4.58
CA ASP A 50 26.08 7.24 -3.47
C ASP A 50 25.42 8.35 -2.65
N ASN A 51 24.12 8.24 -2.36
CA ASN A 51 23.31 9.18 -1.57
C ASN A 51 23.68 9.16 -0.07
N ILE A 52 24.96 9.02 0.27
CA ILE A 52 25.44 8.76 1.63
C ILE A 52 26.06 10.02 2.22
N LEU A 53 25.52 10.48 3.35
CA LEU A 53 26.09 11.53 4.18
C LEU A 53 26.90 10.96 5.32
N ILE A 54 28.12 11.45 5.51
CA ILE A 54 28.97 11.06 6.63
C ILE A 54 28.88 12.16 7.70
N LEU A 55 28.34 11.82 8.87
CA LEU A 55 28.26 12.70 10.02
C LEU A 55 29.17 12.20 11.13
N ILE A 56 30.03 13.07 11.64
CA ILE A 56 30.79 12.81 12.87
C ILE A 56 30.01 13.45 14.01
N ILE A 57 29.61 12.65 14.99
CA ILE A 57 28.76 13.07 16.09
C ILE A 57 29.54 12.90 17.39
N LYS A 58 29.71 14.01 18.10
CA LYS A 58 30.34 14.06 19.41
C LYS A 58 29.29 14.33 20.47
N LEU A 59 29.20 13.43 21.43
CA LEU A 59 28.27 13.50 22.55
C LEU A 59 28.88 14.31 23.69
N HIS A 60 28.15 15.34 24.09
CA HIS A 60 28.35 16.11 25.30
C HIS A 60 27.26 15.78 26.32
N SER A 61 27.40 16.23 27.56
CA SER A 61 26.50 15.88 28.67
C SER A 61 25.01 16.10 28.36
N ASN A 62 24.67 17.13 27.57
CA ASN A 62 23.28 17.52 27.28
C ASN A 62 23.00 17.72 25.78
N CYS A 63 23.95 17.46 24.88
CA CYS A 63 23.76 17.72 23.46
C CYS A 63 24.69 16.89 22.57
N PHE A 64 24.31 16.78 21.30
CA PHE A 64 25.07 16.14 20.23
C PHE A 64 25.64 17.21 19.31
N GLU A 65 26.95 17.34 19.28
CA GLU A 65 27.67 18.15 18.32
C GLU A 65 27.86 17.34 17.03
N VAL A 66 27.33 17.83 15.92
CA VAL A 66 27.41 17.18 14.61
C VAL A 66 28.33 17.98 13.69
N LEU A 67 29.38 17.31 13.26
CA LEU A 67 30.40 17.76 12.33
C LEU A 67 30.14 17.11 10.97
N ASN A 68 29.92 17.93 9.95
CA ASN A 68 29.77 17.50 8.56
C ASN A 68 30.77 18.27 7.71
N LYS A 69 31.63 17.54 6.98
CA LYS A 69 32.66 18.13 6.12
C LYS A 69 32.10 18.94 4.94
N ASN A 70 30.85 18.68 4.55
CA ASN A 70 30.19 19.32 3.41
C ASN A 70 29.32 20.52 3.82
N LEU A 71 29.11 20.74 5.12
CA LEU A 71 28.53 21.98 5.63
C LEU A 71 29.72 22.92 5.82
N GLU A 72 29.77 24.03 5.09
CA GLU A 72 30.77 25.10 5.29
C GLU A 72 30.83 25.48 6.78
N GLU A 73 31.81 24.92 7.49
CA GLU A 73 32.29 25.22 8.86
C GLU A 73 31.24 25.51 9.96
N GLN A 74 29.99 25.08 9.83
CA GLN A 74 28.98 25.25 10.88
C GLN A 74 28.74 23.93 11.62
N THR A 75 29.48 23.73 12.72
CA THR A 75 29.12 22.78 13.77
C THR A 75 27.69 23.04 14.23
N LYS A 76 26.84 22.01 14.18
CA LYS A 76 25.46 22.09 14.67
C LYS A 76 25.29 21.27 15.94
N TYR A 77 24.48 21.79 16.85
CA TYR A 77 24.16 21.13 18.11
C TYR A 77 22.70 20.65 18.10
N PHE A 78 22.46 19.45 18.58
CA PHE A 78 21.14 18.84 18.69
C PHE A 78 20.90 18.34 20.11
N GLU A 79 19.67 18.46 20.59
CA GLU A 79 19.28 18.00 21.94
C GLU A 79 19.13 16.47 22.00
N SER A 80 18.79 15.83 20.87
CA SER A 80 18.58 14.39 20.77
C SER A 80 19.06 13.84 19.43
N VAL A 81 19.29 12.52 19.38
CA VAL A 81 19.61 11.81 18.13
C VAL A 81 18.45 11.86 17.12
N GLU A 82 17.21 11.88 17.61
CA GLU A 82 16.01 12.01 16.79
C GLU A 82 16.02 13.32 16.02
N ASN A 83 16.42 14.42 16.66
CA ASN A 83 16.51 15.72 16.01
C ASN A 83 17.56 15.73 14.90
N ILE A 84 18.63 14.94 15.04
CA ILE A 84 19.66 14.76 13.99
C ILE A 84 19.02 14.06 12.77
N PHE A 85 18.33 12.93 12.96
CA PHE A 85 17.70 12.21 11.85
C PHE A 85 16.53 12.97 11.24
N ASN A 86 15.75 13.70 12.03
CA ASN A 86 14.69 14.57 11.53
C ASN A 86 15.24 15.72 10.68
N PHE A 87 16.45 16.21 10.98
CA PHE A 87 17.10 17.26 10.20
C PHE A 87 17.71 16.75 8.89
N PHE A 88 18.46 15.63 8.93
CA PHE A 88 19.21 15.12 7.78
C PHE A 88 18.43 14.13 6.90
N CYS A 89 17.44 13.40 7.43
CA CYS A 89 16.64 12.44 6.68
C CYS A 89 15.14 12.43 7.09
N PRO A 90 14.43 13.57 7.02
CA PRO A 90 13.07 13.76 7.55
C PRO A 90 12.02 12.78 7.01
N ILE A 91 12.00 12.50 5.70
CA ILE A 91 11.00 11.60 5.11
C ILE A 91 11.21 10.17 5.61
N SER A 92 12.46 9.69 5.57
CA SER A 92 12.83 8.37 6.06
C SER A 92 12.56 8.23 7.55
N PHE A 93 12.89 9.26 8.33
CA PHE A 93 12.62 9.33 9.77
C PHE A 93 11.12 9.31 10.07
N LYS A 94 10.33 10.09 9.36
CA LYS A 94 8.88 10.09 9.49
C LYS A 94 8.27 8.72 9.15
N ILE A 95 8.73 8.08 8.08
CA ILE A 95 8.29 6.73 7.70
C ILE A 95 8.63 5.71 8.80
N PHE A 96 9.86 5.73 9.31
CA PHE A 96 10.29 4.85 10.40
C PHE A 96 9.45 5.04 11.66
N ILE A 97 9.24 6.29 12.10
CA ILE A 97 8.38 6.59 13.25
C ILE A 97 6.97 6.04 12.97
N THR A 98 6.40 6.28 11.79
CA THR A 98 5.07 5.76 11.44
C THR A 98 4.99 4.24 11.35
N LYS A 99 6.07 3.54 11.01
CA LYS A 99 6.13 2.07 10.99
C LYS A 99 6.23 1.47 12.40
N ASN A 100 6.91 2.17 13.31
CA ASN A 100 7.02 1.78 14.72
C ASN A 100 5.80 2.21 15.55
N ILE A 101 4.85 2.95 14.97
CA ILE A 101 3.54 3.18 15.57
C ILE A 101 2.76 1.86 15.53
N GLU A 102 2.82 1.13 16.64
CA GLU A 102 1.90 0.03 16.88
C GLU A 102 0.47 0.57 17.04
N ASN A 103 -0.39 0.20 16.09
CA ASN A 103 -1.80 0.56 16.12
C ASN A 103 -2.61 -0.52 16.85
N LYS A 104 -3.58 -0.10 17.66
CA LYS A 104 -4.65 -0.94 18.16
C LYS A 104 -5.79 -0.99 17.16
N LEU A 105 -6.32 -2.19 16.94
CA LEU A 105 -7.58 -2.38 16.24
C LEU A 105 -8.71 -2.35 17.27
N VAL A 106 -9.60 -1.38 17.15
CA VAL A 106 -10.75 -1.22 18.05
C VAL A 106 -12.03 -1.04 17.25
N ASP A 107 -13.15 -1.34 17.88
CA ASP A 107 -14.46 -1.04 17.33
C ASP A 107 -15.03 0.20 18.00
N LEU A 108 -15.74 1.04 17.26
CA LEU A 108 -16.41 2.21 17.80
C LEU A 108 -17.92 2.00 17.83
N VAL A 109 -18.55 2.33 18.96
CA VAL A 109 -20.00 2.32 19.15
C VAL A 109 -20.42 3.67 19.73
N HIS A 110 -21.51 4.25 19.24
CA HIS A 110 -21.94 5.58 19.64
C HIS A 110 -23.32 5.56 20.29
N ASN A 111 -23.53 6.37 21.34
CA ASN A 111 -24.82 6.44 22.03
C ASN A 111 -25.99 6.94 21.13
N LEU A 112 -25.70 7.86 20.21
CA LEU A 112 -26.69 8.38 19.25
C LEU A 112 -26.93 7.45 18.04
N TYR A 113 -25.92 6.70 17.59
CA TYR A 113 -26.04 5.81 16.41
C TYR A 113 -26.28 4.36 16.85
N LYS A 114 -27.50 4.05 17.27
CA LYS A 114 -27.84 2.75 17.90
C LYS A 114 -27.58 1.53 17.03
N ASN A 115 -27.72 1.66 15.71
CA ASN A 115 -27.60 0.54 14.76
C ASN A 115 -26.26 0.56 14.00
N LYS A 116 -25.31 1.42 14.40
CA LYS A 116 -24.06 1.62 13.66
C LYS A 116 -22.86 1.26 14.54
N LYS A 117 -22.04 0.35 14.02
CA LYS A 117 -20.74 -0.04 14.58
C LYS A 117 -19.68 0.25 13.52
N TRP A 118 -18.66 1.02 13.87
CA TRP A 118 -17.49 1.19 13.01
C TRP A 118 -16.45 0.15 13.46
N ALA A 119 -16.32 -0.92 12.68
CA ALA A 119 -15.43 -2.03 13.02
C ALA A 119 -13.98 -1.78 12.55
N GLU A 120 -13.03 -2.40 13.24
CA GLU A 120 -11.61 -2.47 12.86
C GLU A 120 -10.92 -1.12 12.65
N ILE A 121 -11.29 -0.12 13.45
CA ILE A 121 -10.67 1.20 13.40
C ILE A 121 -9.26 1.13 14.00
N LYS A 122 -8.27 1.57 13.21
CA LYS A 122 -6.86 1.63 13.59
C LYS A 122 -6.57 2.90 14.36
N LEU A 123 -6.23 2.77 15.65
CA LEU A 123 -5.80 3.88 16.50
C LEU A 123 -4.37 3.66 16.99
N ASN A 124 -3.54 4.70 17.00
CA ASN A 124 -2.19 4.60 17.55
C ASN A 124 -2.27 4.40 19.07
N LYS A 125 -1.59 3.36 19.60
CA LYS A 125 -1.64 3.04 21.03
C LYS A 125 -1.01 4.10 21.93
N PHE A 126 -0.08 4.89 21.40
CA PHE A 126 0.65 5.94 22.11
C PHE A 126 0.08 7.35 21.89
N ASP A 127 -0.92 7.50 21.02
CA ASP A 127 -1.56 8.80 20.86
C ASP A 127 -2.29 9.17 22.15
N THR A 128 -2.19 10.44 22.52
CA THR A 128 -3.00 11.02 23.59
C THR A 128 -4.50 10.85 23.29
N ILE A 129 -5.33 10.63 24.30
CA ILE A 129 -6.79 10.54 24.15
C ILE A 129 -7.35 11.76 23.41
N ASN A 130 -6.81 12.97 23.59
CA ASN A 130 -7.22 14.16 22.82
C ASN A 130 -7.07 13.97 21.29
N ASN A 131 -5.95 13.43 20.84
CA ASN A 131 -5.71 13.16 19.42
C ASN A 131 -6.59 12.00 18.91
N ILE A 132 -6.83 10.99 19.75
CA ILE A 132 -7.78 9.91 19.43
C ILE A 132 -9.19 10.45 19.26
N LYS A 133 -9.64 11.34 20.16
CA LYS A 133 -10.93 12.03 20.05
C LYS A 133 -11.07 12.76 18.72
N LYS A 134 -10.03 13.48 18.27
CA LYS A 134 -10.02 14.14 16.95
C LYS A 134 -10.12 13.15 15.77
N LYS A 135 -9.52 11.95 15.89
CA LYS A 135 -9.66 10.89 14.88
C LYS A 135 -11.09 10.32 14.88
N ILE A 136 -11.64 10.06 16.06
CA ILE A 136 -13.03 9.58 16.22
C ILE A 136 -14.04 10.57 15.64
N TYR A 137 -13.83 11.88 15.81
CA TYR A 137 -14.65 12.92 15.19
C TYR A 137 -14.79 12.75 13.67
N GLY A 138 -13.74 12.32 12.97
CA GLY A 138 -13.80 12.06 11.53
C GLY A 138 -14.73 10.91 11.13
N HIS A 139 -15.06 10.01 12.08
CA HIS A 139 -15.98 8.90 11.87
C HIS A 139 -17.39 9.16 12.40
N THR A 140 -17.51 9.78 13.58
CA THR A 140 -18.78 9.93 14.30
C THR A 140 -19.39 11.32 14.18
N GLY A 141 -18.62 12.35 13.81
CA GLY A 141 -19.08 13.74 13.74
C GLY A 141 -19.19 14.47 15.09
N THR A 142 -19.03 13.76 16.22
CA THR A 142 -19.07 14.34 17.56
C THR A 142 -17.77 15.06 17.90
N LEU A 143 -17.85 16.33 18.32
CA LEU A 143 -16.67 17.13 18.68
C LEU A 143 -15.90 16.54 19.87
N SER A 144 -14.56 16.70 19.87
CA SER A 144 -13.66 16.19 20.92
C SER A 144 -14.01 16.63 22.33
N ASN A 145 -14.51 17.85 22.50
CA ASN A 145 -14.93 18.38 23.81
C ASN A 145 -16.29 17.81 24.27
N ASN A 146 -17.09 17.26 23.36
CA ASN A 146 -18.43 16.75 23.64
C ASN A 146 -18.46 15.22 23.78
N MET A 147 -17.34 14.53 23.58
CA MET A 147 -17.26 13.07 23.71
C MET A 147 -16.64 12.62 25.03
N LYS A 148 -17.34 11.72 25.71
CA LYS A 148 -16.78 10.85 26.77
C LYS A 148 -16.55 9.47 26.17
N LEU A 149 -15.37 8.91 26.40
CA LEU A 149 -14.97 7.63 25.84
C LEU A 149 -14.86 6.57 26.94
N TYR A 150 -15.43 5.39 26.70
CA TYR A 150 -15.31 4.22 27.55
C TYR A 150 -14.77 3.07 26.72
N ALA A 151 -13.76 2.36 27.19
CA ALA A 151 -13.24 1.18 26.52
C ALA A 151 -13.62 -0.08 27.29
N TYR A 152 -14.04 -1.14 26.62
CA TYR A 152 -14.32 -2.44 27.25
C TYR A 152 -14.17 -3.59 26.25
N ASN A 153 -14.03 -4.80 26.79
CA ASN A 153 -14.13 -6.03 26.02
C ASN A 153 -15.61 -6.43 25.89
N GLU A 154 -16.06 -6.72 24.67
CA GLU A 154 -17.43 -7.15 24.37
C GLU A 154 -17.84 -8.41 25.15
N LEU A 155 -16.88 -9.31 25.41
CA LEU A 155 -17.13 -10.58 26.11
C LEU A 155 -17.14 -10.45 27.65
N ASP A 156 -16.67 -9.33 28.20
CA ASP A 156 -16.51 -9.15 29.66
C ASP A 156 -16.62 -7.67 30.05
N ILE A 157 -17.81 -7.10 29.86
CA ILE A 157 -18.04 -5.67 30.07
C ILE A 157 -17.84 -5.28 31.54
N GLU A 158 -18.33 -6.08 32.48
CA GLU A 158 -18.37 -5.76 33.91
C GLU A 158 -16.97 -5.57 34.52
N ASN A 159 -15.99 -6.36 34.08
CA ASN A 159 -14.63 -6.32 34.64
C ASN A 159 -13.64 -5.48 33.82
N THR A 160 -13.97 -5.14 32.57
CA THR A 160 -13.01 -4.48 31.64
C THR A 160 -13.39 -3.05 31.27
N GLN A 161 -14.49 -2.52 31.80
CA GLN A 161 -14.90 -1.15 31.51
C GLN A 161 -13.93 -0.12 32.10
N ILE A 162 -13.34 0.67 31.21
CA ILE A 162 -12.37 1.71 31.52
C ILE A 162 -12.89 3.05 31.01
N TYR A 163 -12.95 4.06 31.88
CA TYR A 163 -13.29 5.42 31.47
C TYR A 163 -12.02 6.20 31.09
N LEU A 164 -11.92 6.60 29.82
CA LEU A 164 -10.77 7.32 29.25
C LEU A 164 -10.91 8.82 29.57
N LYS A 165 -10.67 9.18 30.83
CA LYS A 165 -10.96 10.51 31.38
C LYS A 165 -9.90 11.58 31.08
N ASP A 166 -8.64 11.24 31.26
CA ASP A 166 -7.49 12.13 31.06
C ASP A 166 -7.09 12.15 29.58
N ASP A 167 -7.15 13.35 29.02
CA ASP A 167 -6.88 13.63 27.61
C ASP A 167 -5.39 13.58 27.24
N ASN A 168 -4.49 13.61 28.23
CA ASN A 168 -3.04 13.56 28.03
C ASN A 168 -2.48 12.13 28.05
N LEU A 169 -3.23 11.17 28.58
CA LEU A 169 -2.84 9.75 28.60
C LEU A 169 -3.13 9.07 27.26
N SER A 170 -2.52 7.92 27.03
CA SER A 170 -2.70 7.12 25.82
C SER A 170 -3.53 5.86 26.05
N LEU A 171 -3.99 5.20 24.98
CA LEU A 171 -4.70 3.90 25.09
C LEU A 171 -3.88 2.85 25.83
N ASN A 172 -2.56 2.87 25.65
CA ASN A 172 -1.65 1.97 26.33
C ASN A 172 -1.59 2.22 27.84
N ASP A 173 -1.63 3.48 28.28
CA ASP A 173 -1.63 3.84 29.71
C ASP A 173 -2.90 3.36 30.41
N TYR A 174 -4.03 3.34 29.68
CA TYR A 174 -5.29 2.76 30.14
C TYR A 174 -5.38 1.24 30.00
N GLY A 175 -4.36 0.58 29.43
CA GLY A 175 -4.37 -0.86 29.22
C GLY A 175 -5.39 -1.36 28.18
N VAL A 176 -5.82 -0.49 27.26
CA VAL A 176 -6.77 -0.87 26.20
C VAL A 176 -6.11 -1.86 25.24
N LYS A 177 -6.77 -3.00 25.03
CA LYS A 177 -6.27 -4.08 24.18
C LYS A 177 -6.88 -4.04 22.78
N ASP A 178 -6.32 -4.87 21.89
CA ASP A 178 -6.92 -5.10 20.58
C ASP A 178 -8.31 -5.73 20.73
N SER A 179 -9.18 -5.41 19.77
CA SER A 179 -10.58 -5.84 19.73
C SER A 179 -11.48 -5.27 20.84
N TYR A 180 -10.99 -4.28 21.61
CA TYR A 180 -11.85 -3.56 22.55
C TYR A 180 -12.85 -2.68 21.79
N ILE A 181 -14.03 -2.50 22.39
CA ILE A 181 -15.02 -1.53 21.95
C ILE A 181 -14.75 -0.22 22.68
N ILE A 182 -14.57 0.86 21.93
CA ILE A 182 -14.63 2.22 22.44
C ILE A 182 -16.06 2.73 22.25
N TYR A 183 -16.77 2.85 23.36
CA TYR A 183 -18.08 3.47 23.43
C TYR A 183 -17.96 4.99 23.58
N ILE A 184 -18.57 5.71 22.64
CA ILE A 184 -18.65 7.16 22.62
C ILE A 184 -19.99 7.59 23.21
N HIS A 185 -19.90 8.37 24.27
CA HIS A 185 -21.02 9.03 24.91
C HIS A 185 -20.95 10.54 24.67
N GLU A 186 -21.84 11.04 23.80
CA GLU A 186 -21.97 12.47 23.54
C GLU A 186 -22.70 13.18 24.69
N VAL A 187 -22.03 14.17 25.31
CA VAL A 187 -22.49 14.87 26.52
C VAL A 187 -23.34 16.10 26.20
N ASN A 188 -23.21 16.66 24.99
CA ASN A 188 -23.92 17.87 24.60
C ASN A 188 -24.46 17.75 23.17
N PRO A 189 -25.69 17.22 22.99
CA PRO A 189 -26.37 17.19 21.70
C PRO A 189 -26.91 18.58 21.37
N ALA A 190 -26.04 19.59 21.27
CA ALA A 190 -26.45 20.95 20.90
C ALA A 190 -27.07 21.02 19.48
N PHE A 191 -26.88 19.95 18.69
CA PHE A 191 -27.55 19.71 17.43
C PHE A 191 -28.39 18.45 17.55
N HIS A 192 -29.66 18.59 17.99
CA HIS A 192 -30.71 17.60 17.76
C HIS A 192 -31.03 17.54 16.26
N ASN A 193 -30.08 17.07 15.45
CA ASN A 193 -30.36 16.64 14.09
C ASN A 193 -30.78 15.18 14.14
N ASP A 194 -31.91 14.89 14.81
CA ASP A 194 -32.49 13.55 14.88
C ASP A 194 -32.63 12.92 13.48
N ASP A 195 -32.72 13.74 12.43
CA ASP A 195 -32.78 13.30 11.04
C ASP A 195 -31.43 12.79 10.47
N ILE A 196 -30.28 13.30 10.92
CA ILE A 196 -28.95 12.79 10.51
C ILE A 196 -28.63 11.48 11.22
N TYR A 197 -28.95 11.39 12.52
CA TYR A 197 -28.62 10.22 13.34
C TYR A 197 -29.51 9.01 13.07
N ASN A 198 -30.67 9.23 12.43
CA ASN A 198 -31.61 8.21 12.00
C ASN A 198 -31.73 8.11 10.47
N ILE A 199 -30.74 8.58 9.71
CA ILE A 199 -30.77 8.52 8.24
C ILE A 199 -30.82 7.07 7.71
N ASP A 200 -30.29 6.14 8.52
CA ASP A 200 -30.28 4.71 8.24
C ASP A 200 -31.61 4.02 8.66
N ASP A 201 -32.58 4.75 9.23
CA ASP A 201 -33.92 4.21 9.54
C ASP A 201 -34.81 4.22 8.29
N ASP A 202 -34.94 3.05 7.64
CA ASP A 202 -35.75 2.87 6.42
C ASP A 202 -37.17 3.46 6.50
N LYS A 203 -37.82 3.34 7.67
CA LYS A 203 -39.18 3.85 7.91
C LYS A 203 -39.25 5.38 7.93
N LYS A 204 -38.23 6.06 8.47
CA LYS A 204 -38.16 7.53 8.46
C LYS A 204 -37.74 8.04 7.09
N LEU A 205 -36.83 7.33 6.42
CA LEU A 205 -36.45 7.63 5.05
C LEU A 205 -37.65 7.55 4.10
N GLU A 206 -38.56 6.59 4.31
CA GLU A 206 -39.82 6.50 3.58
C GLU A 206 -40.72 7.73 3.77
N ASN A 207 -40.84 8.22 5.00
CA ASN A 207 -41.59 9.44 5.28
C ASN A 207 -40.97 10.69 4.63
N LEU A 208 -39.65 10.70 4.44
CA LEU A 208 -38.90 11.81 3.81
C LEU A 208 -38.73 11.65 2.30
N LYS A 209 -39.27 10.59 1.68
CA LYS A 209 -39.21 10.37 0.22
C LYS A 209 -39.73 11.57 -0.58
N HIS A 210 -40.70 12.31 -0.05
CA HIS A 210 -41.26 13.49 -0.71
C HIS A 210 -40.29 14.69 -0.81
N LEU A 211 -39.23 14.72 0.02
CA LEU A 211 -38.16 15.73 -0.05
C LEU A 211 -37.04 15.31 -1.01
N LYS A 212 -37.03 14.05 -1.46
CA LYS A 212 -36.07 13.55 -2.44
C LYS A 212 -36.36 14.23 -3.77
N TYR A 213 -35.45 15.10 -4.20
CA TYR A 213 -35.49 15.64 -5.55
C TYR A 213 -35.19 14.52 -6.54
N GLU A 214 -36.18 14.15 -7.35
CA GLU A 214 -36.00 13.29 -8.51
C GLU A 214 -36.04 14.15 -9.77
N ILE A 215 -34.94 14.16 -10.49
CA ILE A 215 -34.85 14.83 -11.78
C ILE A 215 -35.60 14.01 -12.83
N ASN A 216 -36.44 14.68 -13.62
CA ASN A 216 -37.13 14.06 -14.74
C ASN A 216 -36.12 13.51 -15.76
N ASP A 217 -36.44 12.36 -16.36
CA ASP A 217 -35.56 11.70 -17.34
C ASP A 217 -35.18 12.62 -18.51
N GLU A 218 -36.13 13.39 -19.02
CA GLU A 218 -35.91 14.36 -20.10
C GLU A 218 -34.89 15.44 -19.71
N ASP A 219 -34.95 15.91 -18.46
CA ASP A 219 -34.05 16.93 -17.96
C ASP A 219 -32.67 16.35 -17.61
N TYR A 220 -32.63 15.10 -17.17
CA TYR A 220 -31.38 14.34 -16.97
C TYR A 220 -30.64 14.11 -18.30
N ASP A 221 -31.36 13.77 -19.36
CA ASP A 221 -30.80 13.50 -20.69
C ASP A 221 -30.32 14.79 -21.39
N LYS A 222 -30.90 15.95 -21.07
CA LYS A 222 -30.40 17.25 -21.53
C LYS A 222 -29.01 17.59 -20.97
N ARG A 223 -28.67 17.13 -19.76
CA ARG A 223 -27.37 17.44 -19.12
C ARG A 223 -26.19 16.87 -19.92
N PRO A 224 -25.15 17.66 -20.24
CA PRO A 224 -24.02 17.22 -21.05
C PRO A 224 -23.08 16.25 -20.30
N ASP A 225 -23.09 16.29 -18.98
CA ASP A 225 -22.25 15.58 -18.03
C ASP A 225 -22.99 14.41 -17.32
N SER A 226 -24.11 13.96 -17.87
CA SER A 226 -24.87 12.84 -17.30
C SER A 226 -24.15 11.50 -17.47
N PHE A 227 -24.33 10.60 -16.49
CA PHE A 227 -23.75 9.25 -16.54
C PHE A 227 -24.25 8.47 -17.75
N ARG A 228 -25.50 8.66 -18.17
CA ARG A 228 -26.06 8.07 -19.41
C ARG A 228 -25.26 8.48 -20.64
N LYS A 229 -24.94 9.77 -20.81
CA LYS A 229 -24.08 10.25 -21.92
C LYS A 229 -22.65 9.73 -21.82
N PHE A 230 -22.10 9.61 -20.61
CA PHE A 230 -20.78 9.00 -20.39
C PHE A 230 -20.76 7.53 -20.84
N ILE A 231 -21.74 6.72 -20.41
CA ILE A 231 -21.87 5.32 -20.83
C ILE A 231 -22.13 5.21 -22.34
N GLN A 232 -22.94 6.09 -22.92
CA GLN A 232 -23.17 6.13 -24.36
C GLN A 232 -21.87 6.41 -25.14
N LYS A 233 -21.03 7.35 -24.68
CA LYS A 233 -19.71 7.62 -25.26
C LYS A 233 -18.77 6.42 -25.16
N ILE A 234 -18.74 5.74 -24.00
CA ILE A 234 -17.94 4.51 -23.83
C ILE A 234 -18.39 3.45 -24.83
N ARG A 235 -19.69 3.16 -24.91
CA ARG A 235 -20.23 2.15 -25.84
C ARG A 235 -19.98 2.52 -27.30
N GLN A 236 -20.07 3.80 -27.65
CA GLN A 236 -19.79 4.26 -29.01
C GLN A 236 -18.29 4.16 -29.33
N SER A 237 -17.40 4.45 -28.37
CA SER A 237 -15.95 4.25 -28.54
C SER A 237 -15.58 2.77 -28.69
N GLN A 238 -16.24 1.87 -27.97
CA GLN A 238 -16.06 0.42 -28.09
C GLN A 238 -16.53 -0.09 -29.46
N LYS A 239 -17.73 0.31 -29.90
CA LYS A 239 -18.25 -0.03 -31.24
C LYS A 239 -17.38 0.52 -32.37
N ASN A 240 -16.78 1.70 -32.18
CA ASN A 240 -15.86 2.28 -33.16
C ASN A 240 -14.51 1.54 -33.19
N ALA A 241 -14.01 1.11 -32.02
CA ALA A 241 -12.80 0.29 -31.93
C ALA A 241 -13.02 -1.09 -32.57
N GLU A 242 -14.16 -1.74 -32.32
CA GLU A 242 -14.54 -3.02 -32.95
C GLU A 242 -14.66 -2.90 -34.48
N LYS A 243 -15.19 -1.77 -34.99
CA LYS A 243 -15.26 -1.52 -36.43
C LYS A 243 -13.90 -1.26 -37.05
N ALA A 244 -13.01 -0.53 -36.38
CA ALA A 244 -11.65 -0.29 -36.84
C ALA A 244 -10.83 -1.59 -36.85
N GLU A 245 -10.97 -2.41 -35.81
CA GLU A 245 -10.33 -3.73 -35.69
C GLU A 245 -10.83 -4.71 -36.77
N ASN A 246 -12.13 -4.67 -37.11
CA ASN A 246 -12.67 -5.48 -38.21
C ASN A 246 -12.24 -5.01 -39.60
N GLN A 247 -11.98 -3.70 -39.79
CA GLN A 247 -11.45 -3.17 -41.05
C GLN A 247 -9.95 -3.49 -41.21
N GLU A 248 -9.14 -3.34 -40.16
CA GLU A 248 -7.73 -3.76 -40.15
C GLU A 248 -7.57 -5.28 -40.34
N ASN A 249 -8.49 -6.09 -39.79
CA ASN A 249 -8.45 -7.55 -39.97
C ASN A 249 -8.83 -7.99 -41.39
N GLN A 250 -9.65 -7.23 -42.12
CA GLN A 250 -9.96 -7.50 -43.53
C GLN A 250 -8.79 -7.12 -44.46
N GLU A 251 -8.13 -5.97 -44.23
CA GLU A 251 -6.94 -5.58 -45.00
C GLU A 251 -5.71 -6.48 -44.72
N ASN A 252 -5.62 -7.04 -43.52
CA ASN A 252 -4.54 -7.99 -43.17
C ASN A 252 -4.77 -9.41 -43.72
N GLN A 253 -6.01 -9.81 -44.00
CA GLN A 253 -6.31 -11.10 -44.63
C GLN A 253 -5.97 -11.12 -46.13
N GLU A 254 -6.21 -10.03 -46.87
CA GLU A 254 -5.81 -9.92 -48.29
C GLU A 254 -4.27 -9.88 -48.47
N ASN A 255 -3.52 -9.38 -47.47
CA ASN A 255 -2.05 -9.34 -47.51
C ASN A 255 -1.37 -10.66 -47.12
N GLN A 256 -2.07 -11.61 -46.46
CA GLN A 256 -1.50 -12.89 -46.03
C GLN A 256 -1.54 -13.98 -47.10
N GLU A 257 -2.38 -13.89 -48.13
CA GLU A 257 -2.42 -14.88 -49.21
C GLU A 257 -1.20 -14.79 -50.16
N ASN A 258 -0.49 -13.66 -50.20
CA ASN A 258 0.70 -13.48 -51.04
C ASN A 258 2.04 -13.80 -50.36
N ALA A 259 2.06 -14.08 -49.05
CA ALA A 259 3.28 -14.37 -48.30
C ALA A 259 3.55 -15.88 -48.08
N ASN A 260 2.58 -16.75 -48.38
CA ASN A 260 2.69 -18.21 -48.21
C ASN A 260 3.40 -18.91 -49.38
N LYS A 261 4.60 -18.43 -49.75
CA LYS A 261 5.49 -19.17 -50.66
C LYS A 261 6.95 -19.30 -50.23
N ASN A 262 7.38 -18.77 -49.09
CA ASN A 262 8.74 -18.99 -48.60
C ASN A 262 8.72 -19.66 -47.22
N ILE A 263 8.68 -20.99 -47.28
CA ILE A 263 9.03 -21.88 -46.17
C ILE A 263 10.53 -21.74 -45.89
N CYS A 264 10.83 -21.57 -44.59
CA CYS A 264 12.06 -21.95 -43.89
C CYS A 264 13.38 -21.35 -44.40
N ASN A 265 13.96 -20.44 -43.62
CA ASN A 265 15.28 -20.59 -43.01
C ASN A 265 15.43 -19.49 -41.94
N GLY A 266 16.25 -19.77 -40.93
CA GLY A 266 16.29 -19.06 -39.65
C GLY A 266 16.67 -17.57 -39.69
N GLU A 267 16.84 -17.05 -38.46
CA GLU A 267 17.26 -15.70 -38.08
C GLU A 267 16.13 -14.69 -37.79
N LEU A 268 15.65 -14.68 -36.53
CA LEU A 268 15.70 -13.47 -35.70
C LEU A 268 15.42 -13.78 -34.22
N CYS A 269 16.47 -14.15 -33.48
CA CYS A 269 16.50 -13.98 -32.02
C CYS A 269 17.92 -13.57 -31.58
N ASN A 270 18.35 -12.37 -31.97
CA ASN A 270 19.55 -11.77 -31.40
C ASN A 270 19.21 -11.07 -30.08
N SER A 271 19.03 -11.87 -29.02
CA SER A 271 19.44 -11.49 -27.68
C SER A 271 19.74 -12.77 -26.87
N ASN A 272 21.02 -12.95 -26.54
CA ASN A 272 21.59 -14.12 -25.86
C ASN A 272 21.20 -14.23 -24.37
N LEU A 273 19.90 -14.22 -24.02
CA LEU A 273 19.49 -14.34 -22.60
C LEU A 273 18.31 -15.27 -22.33
N CYS A 274 17.81 -16.01 -23.33
CA CYS A 274 16.86 -17.08 -23.08
C CYS A 274 17.46 -18.39 -23.60
N ASN A 275 17.73 -19.34 -22.69
CA ASN A 275 17.96 -20.73 -23.08
C ASN A 275 16.68 -21.21 -23.77
N GLY A 276 16.64 -21.16 -25.11
CA GLY A 276 15.45 -21.42 -25.93
C GLY A 276 14.84 -22.81 -25.72
N GLU A 277 15.56 -23.72 -25.06
CA GLU A 277 15.07 -25.05 -24.69
C GLU A 277 14.38 -25.08 -23.32
N LEU A 278 14.74 -24.19 -22.38
CA LEU A 278 14.26 -24.26 -20.99
C LEU A 278 12.87 -23.65 -20.80
N TYR A 279 12.52 -22.64 -21.59
CA TYR A 279 11.24 -21.90 -21.46
C TYR A 279 10.32 -22.16 -22.65
N LYS A 280 10.15 -23.43 -23.02
CA LYS A 280 9.26 -23.81 -24.12
C LYS A 280 7.80 -23.70 -23.70
N VAL A 281 6.99 -23.02 -24.50
CA VAL A 281 5.53 -22.96 -24.32
C VAL A 281 4.96 -24.37 -24.27
N GLY A 282 4.11 -24.65 -23.29
CA GLY A 282 3.57 -25.97 -22.96
C GLY A 282 4.30 -26.69 -21.82
N SER A 283 5.46 -26.21 -21.38
CA SER A 283 6.20 -26.84 -20.27
C SER A 283 5.54 -26.60 -18.93
N ARG A 284 5.69 -27.58 -18.02
CA ARG A 284 5.26 -27.46 -16.62
C ARG A 284 6.21 -26.53 -15.87
N CYS A 285 5.65 -25.72 -14.98
CA CYS A 285 6.42 -24.74 -14.23
C CYS A 285 5.78 -24.47 -12.87
N ARG A 286 6.60 -23.97 -11.95
CA ARG A 286 6.16 -23.41 -10.67
C ARG A 286 6.50 -21.93 -10.59
N ILE A 287 5.67 -21.18 -9.88
CA ILE A 287 5.96 -19.81 -9.46
C ILE A 287 6.68 -19.90 -8.11
N LYS A 288 7.88 -19.31 -8.01
CA LYS A 288 8.72 -19.36 -6.79
C LYS A 288 8.00 -18.80 -5.56
N ILE A 289 7.09 -17.85 -5.75
CA ILE A 289 6.30 -17.23 -4.70
C ILE A 289 5.00 -18.03 -4.52
N GLY A 290 4.93 -18.76 -3.41
CA GLY A 290 3.77 -19.53 -2.99
C GLY A 290 3.66 -20.91 -3.65
N ASP A 291 4.74 -21.40 -4.28
CA ASP A 291 4.85 -22.74 -4.89
C ASP A 291 3.68 -23.13 -5.83
N ARG A 292 3.09 -22.12 -6.50
CA ARG A 292 1.93 -22.29 -7.38
C ARG A 292 2.34 -22.94 -8.69
N ARG A 293 1.71 -24.06 -9.04
CA ARG A 293 2.04 -24.85 -10.23
C ARG A 293 1.13 -24.52 -11.42
N GLY A 294 1.66 -24.66 -12.62
CA GLY A 294 0.94 -24.38 -13.85
C GLY A 294 1.70 -24.73 -15.13
N THR A 295 1.15 -24.30 -16.25
CA THR A 295 1.67 -24.56 -17.60
C THR A 295 2.05 -23.24 -18.27
N LEU A 296 3.28 -23.16 -18.78
CA LEU A 296 3.77 -21.98 -19.48
C LEU A 296 3.01 -21.81 -20.81
N LYS A 297 2.35 -20.68 -21.02
CA LYS A 297 1.56 -20.38 -22.23
C LYS A 297 2.13 -19.25 -23.08
N PHE A 298 2.92 -18.36 -22.50
CA PHE A 298 3.49 -17.21 -23.20
C PHE A 298 4.90 -16.89 -22.68
N VAL A 299 5.79 -16.51 -23.60
CA VAL A 299 7.12 -15.95 -23.31
C VAL A 299 7.38 -14.83 -24.30
N GLY A 300 7.62 -13.61 -23.83
CA GLY A 300 7.89 -12.47 -24.70
C GLY A 300 7.84 -11.13 -23.99
N ASN A 301 8.14 -10.06 -24.71
CA ASN A 301 8.14 -8.71 -24.16
C ASN A 301 6.73 -8.11 -24.18
N LEU A 302 6.22 -7.69 -23.02
CA LEU A 302 4.91 -7.03 -22.88
C LEU A 302 5.00 -5.51 -22.73
N LYS A 303 6.19 -5.00 -22.41
CA LYS A 303 6.48 -3.57 -22.36
C LYS A 303 7.51 -3.26 -23.43
N ASN A 304 7.59 -2.01 -23.90
CA ASN A 304 8.67 -1.52 -24.77
C ASN A 304 10.02 -1.40 -24.02
N ASN A 305 10.34 -2.43 -23.22
CA ASN A 305 11.54 -2.56 -22.40
C ASN A 305 12.17 -3.92 -22.72
N ASP A 306 13.46 -4.07 -22.45
CA ASP A 306 14.22 -5.31 -22.67
C ASP A 306 13.92 -6.42 -21.62
N VAL A 307 12.73 -6.40 -21.00
CA VAL A 307 12.34 -7.36 -19.96
C VAL A 307 11.39 -8.39 -20.54
N ILE A 308 11.81 -9.66 -20.45
CA ILE A 308 11.00 -10.81 -20.87
C ILE A 308 9.96 -11.15 -19.81
N TYR A 309 8.71 -11.20 -20.24
CA TYR A 309 7.56 -11.62 -19.44
C TYR A 309 7.14 -13.04 -19.79
N VAL A 310 6.53 -13.69 -18.81
CA VAL A 310 5.98 -15.04 -18.94
C VAL A 310 4.52 -15.04 -18.54
N GLY A 311 3.72 -15.79 -19.31
CA GLY A 311 2.32 -16.06 -19.03
C GLY A 311 2.14 -17.53 -18.68
N VAL A 312 1.54 -17.82 -17.53
CA VAL A 312 1.33 -19.18 -17.01
C VAL A 312 -0.16 -19.41 -16.77
N ASP A 313 -0.70 -20.53 -17.24
CA ASP A 313 -2.02 -21.04 -16.88
C ASP A 313 -1.86 -21.93 -15.64
N LEU A 314 -2.29 -21.42 -14.49
CA LEU A 314 -2.20 -22.10 -13.21
C LEU A 314 -3.18 -23.27 -13.11
N ASP A 315 -2.86 -24.23 -12.27
CA ASP A 315 -3.79 -25.31 -11.96
C ASP A 315 -4.89 -24.86 -10.98
N GLU A 316 -4.59 -23.86 -10.16
CA GLU A 316 -5.47 -23.31 -9.12
C GLU A 316 -5.79 -21.81 -9.38
N PRO A 317 -6.93 -21.29 -8.90
CA PRO A 317 -7.36 -19.91 -9.12
C PRO A 317 -6.61 -18.88 -8.25
N LEU A 318 -5.28 -18.91 -8.28
CA LEU A 318 -4.37 -18.09 -7.48
C LEU A 318 -3.56 -17.09 -8.33
N GLY A 319 -3.98 -16.85 -9.55
CA GLY A 319 -3.36 -15.98 -10.54
C GLY A 319 -3.63 -14.48 -10.30
N ASN A 320 -2.99 -13.67 -11.13
CA ASN A 320 -3.10 -12.20 -11.10
C ASN A 320 -3.66 -11.62 -12.41
N SER A 321 -4.09 -12.47 -13.34
CA SER A 321 -4.52 -12.10 -14.68
C SER A 321 -5.49 -13.14 -15.26
N ASP A 322 -6.24 -12.72 -16.27
CA ASP A 322 -7.21 -13.56 -17.00
C ASP A 322 -6.67 -13.96 -18.38
N GLY A 323 -5.35 -13.79 -18.60
CA GLY A 323 -4.70 -13.99 -19.90
C GLY A 323 -4.69 -12.74 -20.80
N PHE A 324 -5.23 -11.62 -20.30
CA PHE A 324 -5.24 -10.32 -20.98
C PHE A 324 -4.16 -9.38 -20.45
N TYR A 325 -3.54 -8.63 -21.36
CA TYR A 325 -2.66 -7.51 -21.02
C TYR A 325 -2.97 -6.33 -21.92
N GLN A 326 -3.24 -5.17 -21.31
CA GLN A 326 -3.62 -3.93 -22.02
C GLN A 326 -4.73 -4.13 -23.08
N LYS A 327 -5.75 -4.95 -22.77
CA LYS A 327 -6.89 -5.31 -23.64
C LYS A 327 -6.58 -6.25 -24.81
N LYS A 328 -5.36 -6.77 -24.92
CA LYS A 328 -4.99 -7.84 -25.87
C LYS A 328 -4.95 -9.19 -25.15
N LYS A 329 -5.65 -10.21 -25.66
CA LYS A 329 -5.51 -11.59 -25.17
C LYS A 329 -4.15 -12.12 -25.60
N ILE A 330 -3.27 -12.39 -24.64
CA ILE A 330 -1.91 -12.88 -24.93
C ILE A 330 -1.84 -14.41 -24.83
N PHE A 331 -2.60 -14.99 -23.91
CA PHE A 331 -2.75 -16.44 -23.75
C PHE A 331 -4.12 -16.81 -23.21
N GLU A 332 -4.48 -18.08 -23.34
CA GLU A 332 -5.74 -18.64 -22.86
C GLU A 332 -5.54 -19.32 -21.50
N CYS A 333 -6.46 -19.04 -20.57
CA CYS A 333 -6.48 -19.59 -19.20
C CYS A 333 -7.86 -20.16 -18.86
N LYS A 334 -7.94 -20.99 -17.82
CA LYS A 334 -9.19 -21.63 -17.37
C LYS A 334 -10.24 -20.68 -16.74
N GLY A 335 -9.87 -19.44 -16.39
CA GLY A 335 -10.80 -18.42 -15.85
C GLY A 335 -10.10 -17.21 -15.21
N ASP A 336 -10.88 -16.33 -14.60
CA ASP A 336 -10.49 -14.97 -14.15
C ASP A 336 -9.50 -14.88 -12.97
N LYS A 337 -8.89 -16.02 -12.61
CA LYS A 337 -7.82 -16.12 -11.61
C LYS A 337 -6.84 -17.24 -11.92
N TYR A 338 -6.88 -17.80 -13.12
CA TYR A 338 -5.97 -18.89 -13.50
C TYR A 338 -4.76 -18.38 -14.27
N GLY A 339 -4.79 -17.16 -14.80
CA GLY A 339 -3.64 -16.58 -15.48
C GLY A 339 -2.65 -15.93 -14.51
N TYR A 340 -1.37 -16.18 -14.74
CA TYR A 340 -0.29 -15.45 -14.10
C TYR A 340 0.59 -14.76 -15.13
N ILE A 341 0.82 -13.46 -14.96
CA ILE A 341 1.78 -12.68 -15.74
C ILE A 341 2.88 -12.19 -14.81
N GLY A 342 4.12 -12.53 -15.12
CA GLY A 342 5.30 -12.20 -14.31
C GLY A 342 6.57 -12.05 -15.13
N ASN A 343 7.66 -11.74 -14.45
CA ASN A 343 9.00 -11.73 -15.04
C ASN A 343 9.49 -13.18 -15.19
N ILE A 344 10.29 -13.48 -16.23
CA ILE A 344 10.89 -14.82 -16.41
C ILE A 344 11.61 -15.35 -15.16
N ASN A 345 12.18 -14.47 -14.32
CA ASN A 345 12.86 -14.84 -13.09
C ASN A 345 11.93 -15.33 -11.96
N SER A 346 10.62 -15.06 -12.04
CA SER A 346 9.65 -15.46 -11.00
C SER A 346 9.16 -16.90 -11.15
N ILE A 347 9.49 -17.55 -12.28
CA ILE A 347 9.09 -18.92 -12.57
C ILE A 347 10.30 -19.86 -12.61
N GLU A 348 10.03 -21.14 -12.42
CA GLU A 348 10.98 -22.23 -12.58
C GLU A 348 10.31 -23.32 -13.42
N VAL A 349 10.88 -23.62 -14.58
CA VAL A 349 10.37 -24.66 -15.49
C VAL A 349 11.02 -25.99 -15.10
N GLY A 350 10.20 -27.04 -15.00
CA GLY A 350 10.64 -28.35 -14.54
C GLY A 350 9.49 -29.33 -14.46
N ASP A 351 9.76 -30.51 -13.93
CA ASP A 351 8.74 -31.54 -13.73
C ASP A 351 7.91 -31.25 -12.48
N PHE A 352 6.91 -30.37 -12.63
CA PHE A 352 5.98 -29.97 -11.57
C PHE A 352 4.58 -30.48 -11.91
N PRO A 353 4.21 -31.72 -11.58
CA PRO A 353 2.87 -32.23 -11.80
C PRO A 353 1.83 -31.45 -10.96
N PRO A 354 0.55 -31.45 -11.36
CA PRO A 354 -0.52 -30.88 -10.55
C PRO A 354 -0.54 -31.50 -9.15
N PHE A 355 -0.91 -30.71 -8.14
CA PHE A 355 -1.09 -31.24 -6.79
C PHE A 355 -2.20 -32.30 -6.77
N ASP A 356 -1.93 -33.45 -6.17
CA ASP A 356 -2.94 -34.49 -5.94
C ASP A 356 -3.61 -34.21 -4.59
N ILE A 357 -4.89 -33.84 -4.64
CA ILE A 357 -5.71 -33.52 -3.46
C ILE A 357 -5.86 -34.75 -2.53
N MET A 358 -5.54 -35.95 -3.02
CA MET A 358 -5.59 -37.19 -2.24
C MET A 358 -4.28 -37.53 -1.51
N ASN A 359 -3.21 -36.76 -1.71
CA ASN A 359 -1.92 -36.99 -1.09
C ASN A 359 -1.64 -35.99 0.05
N PHE A 360 -2.05 -36.36 1.27
CA PHE A 360 -1.91 -35.52 2.47
C PHE A 360 -0.47 -35.30 2.95
N ASP A 361 0.51 -35.98 2.36
CA ASP A 361 1.93 -35.82 2.68
C ASP A 361 2.57 -34.58 1.98
N GLU A 362 1.83 -33.89 1.10
CA GLU A 362 2.31 -32.69 0.36
C GLU A 362 1.78 -31.34 0.91
N PHE A 363 1.04 -31.32 2.03
CA PHE A 363 0.44 -30.10 2.62
C PHE A 363 1.14 -29.59 3.89
#